data_AF-A0A2G6L292-F1
#
_entry.id   AF-A0A2G6L292-F1
#
_cell.length_a   1.000
_cell.length_b   1.000
_cell.length_c   1.000
_cell.angle_alpha   90.00
_cell.angle_beta   90.00
_cell.angle_gamma   90.00
#
_symmetry.space_group_name_H-M   'P 1'
#
loop_
_entity.id
_entity.type
_entity.pdbx_description
1 polymer ?
#
loop_
_entity_poly.entity_id
_entity_poly.type
_entity_poly.pdbx_seq_one_letter_code
_entity_poly.pdbx_strand_id
1 'polypeptide(L)'
;LGFNAFQGNTVAGAALDSMHIPRIATGIFLAITTGFILFGGIKRITKTSDIVVPVMAFIYIGLSLLIILMNIGQLPAVISDIVQNALGLKQAVGGGIGAAIGQGMRRGLFSNEAGLGSASNVAATARVKHPIGQGISQALSVFIDTILICSCTAFVILLGSVYQPGVEVDGIALTQQSVASHVGGWAQYFLTLAILLFSFSSIIYNYFLGENGLTFMTEKPTAVLVLRLATISLVFIGAVAPGATSVFFFSDPLMGVLALVNLIALLMLFPTFTRVLTDFQQQLKEGKDRPVFDPEKFSDLNIDHVAWKNWKE
;
A
#
# COMPACT_ATOMS: atom_id res chain seq x y z
N LEU A 1 -10.67 6.98 4.98
CA LEU A 1 -10.55 8.28 5.66
C LEU A 1 -9.46 8.30 6.73
N GLY A 2 -9.47 7.38 7.71
CA GLY A 2 -8.46 7.34 8.79
C GLY A 2 -7.00 7.27 8.30
N PHE A 3 -6.76 6.50 7.24
CA PHE A 3 -5.46 6.44 6.56
C PHE A 3 -4.88 7.80 6.17
N ASN A 4 -5.71 8.73 5.70
CA ASN A 4 -5.23 10.04 5.25
C ASN A 4 -4.67 10.86 6.42
N ALA A 5 -5.24 10.70 7.62
CA ALA A 5 -4.69 11.33 8.83
C ALA A 5 -3.34 10.71 9.23
N PHE A 6 -3.19 9.39 9.13
CA PHE A 6 -1.90 8.74 9.38
C PHE A 6 -0.82 9.21 8.40
N GLN A 7 -1.12 9.31 7.10
CA GLN A 7 -0.17 9.81 6.11
C GLN A 7 0.25 11.26 6.40
N GLY A 8 -0.68 12.12 6.78
CA GLY A 8 -0.37 13.49 7.22
C GLY A 8 0.58 13.53 8.42
N ASN A 9 0.33 12.68 9.43
CA ASN A 9 1.20 12.55 10.60
C ASN A 9 2.61 12.07 10.20
N THR A 10 2.69 11.06 9.34
CA THR A 10 3.95 10.44 8.91
C THR A 10 4.89 11.45 8.27
N VAL A 11 4.40 12.21 7.28
CA VAL A 11 5.21 13.23 6.60
C VAL A 11 5.61 14.35 7.56
N ALA A 12 4.68 14.81 8.41
CA ALA A 12 4.95 15.89 9.35
C ALA A 12 5.99 15.49 10.41
N GLY A 13 5.98 14.24 10.88
CA GLY A 13 7.03 13.69 11.74
C GLY A 13 8.38 13.65 11.03
N ALA A 14 8.44 13.03 9.85
CA ALA A 14 9.67 12.91 9.08
C ALA A 14 10.32 14.28 8.74
N ALA A 15 9.50 15.28 8.39
CA ALA A 15 9.95 16.64 8.07
C ALA A 15 10.39 17.45 9.31
N LEU A 16 9.75 17.22 10.46
CA LEU A 16 10.17 17.80 11.72
C LEU A 16 11.53 17.22 12.15
N ASP A 17 11.68 15.90 12.13
CA ASP A 17 12.86 15.23 12.66
C ASP A 17 14.11 15.47 11.79
N SER A 18 13.96 15.50 10.46
CA SER A 18 15.10 15.68 9.54
C SER A 18 15.41 17.14 9.25
N MET A 19 14.39 17.96 8.95
CA MET A 19 14.55 19.32 8.44
C MET A 19 14.11 20.39 9.44
N HIS A 20 13.62 20.02 10.62
CA HIS A 20 13.08 20.94 11.62
C HIS A 20 11.92 21.79 11.09
N ILE A 21 11.21 21.30 10.08
CA ILE A 21 10.04 22.00 9.52
C ILE A 21 8.87 21.84 10.49
N PRO A 22 8.25 22.95 10.94
CA PRO A 22 7.10 22.87 11.83
C PRO A 22 5.95 22.08 11.19
N ARG A 23 5.31 21.22 11.98
CA ARG A 23 4.22 20.34 11.53
C ARG A 23 3.07 21.10 10.85
N ILE A 24 2.79 22.33 11.29
CA ILE A 24 1.80 23.23 10.68
C ILE A 24 2.17 23.58 9.23
N ALA A 25 3.43 23.93 8.98
CA ALA A 25 3.88 24.26 7.62
C ALA A 25 3.75 23.04 6.69
N THR A 26 4.17 21.86 7.17
CA THR A 26 3.99 20.60 6.44
C THR A 26 2.51 20.29 6.19
N GLY A 27 1.64 20.48 7.18
CA GLY A 27 0.20 20.28 7.04
C GLY A 27 -0.43 21.19 5.99
N ILE A 28 -0.09 22.48 5.99
CA ILE A 28 -0.58 23.44 4.97
C ILE A 28 -0.11 23.01 3.58
N PHE A 29 1.16 22.66 3.44
CA PHE A 29 1.72 22.20 2.17
C PHE A 29 1.01 20.95 1.64
N LEU A 30 0.80 19.95 2.49
CA LEU A 30 0.09 18.73 2.14
C LEU A 30 -1.37 19.03 1.75
N ALA A 31 -2.08 19.85 2.53
CA ALA A 31 -3.47 20.19 2.25
C ALA A 31 -3.64 20.87 0.89
N ILE A 32 -2.78 21.84 0.57
CA ILE A 32 -2.80 22.56 -0.72
C ILE A 32 -2.49 21.58 -1.87
N THR A 33 -1.43 20.79 -1.74
CA THR A 33 -0.98 19.89 -2.80
C THR A 33 -1.98 18.75 -3.04
N THR A 34 -2.48 18.13 -1.96
CA THR A 34 -3.55 17.14 -2.03
C THR A 34 -4.81 17.76 -2.65
N GLY A 35 -5.23 18.94 -2.20
CA GLY A 35 -6.37 19.64 -2.78
C GLY A 35 -6.23 19.84 -4.29
N PHE A 36 -5.08 20.36 -4.74
CA PHE A 36 -4.80 20.53 -6.16
C PHE A 36 -4.91 19.23 -6.95
N ILE A 37 -4.47 18.10 -6.40
CA ILE A 37 -4.56 16.80 -7.06
C ILE A 37 -6.02 16.30 -7.09
N LEU A 38 -6.71 16.31 -5.95
CA LEU A 38 -8.07 15.77 -5.84
C LEU A 38 -9.09 16.55 -6.67
N PHE A 39 -8.99 17.87 -6.72
CA PHE A 39 -9.86 18.70 -7.58
C PHE A 39 -9.56 18.55 -9.07
N GLY A 40 -8.42 17.95 -9.44
CA GLY A 40 -8.08 17.62 -10.83
C GLY A 40 -8.77 16.38 -11.39
N GLY A 41 -9.47 15.61 -10.55
CA GLY A 41 -10.20 14.40 -10.93
C GLY A 41 -9.31 13.20 -11.29
N ILE A 42 -9.95 12.09 -11.69
CA ILE A 42 -9.31 10.78 -11.91
C ILE A 42 -8.11 10.86 -12.88
N LYS A 43 -8.22 11.63 -13.97
CA LYS A 43 -7.11 11.77 -14.94
C LYS A 43 -5.84 12.35 -14.33
N ARG A 44 -5.96 13.32 -13.40
CA ARG A 44 -4.80 13.90 -12.71
C ARG A 44 -4.25 12.91 -11.68
N ILE A 45 -5.14 12.27 -10.92
CA ILE A 45 -4.81 11.22 -9.97
C ILE A 45 -3.96 10.12 -10.63
N THR A 46 -4.42 9.55 -11.75
CA THR A 46 -3.69 8.48 -12.45
C THR A 46 -2.34 8.98 -12.97
N LYS A 47 -2.30 10.13 -13.65
CA LYS A 47 -1.04 10.69 -14.17
C LYS A 47 -0.01 10.98 -13.08
N THR A 48 -0.46 11.47 -11.91
CA THR A 48 0.43 11.72 -10.78
C THR A 48 0.97 10.39 -10.23
N SER A 49 0.12 9.39 -10.05
CA SER A 49 0.54 8.06 -9.58
C SER A 49 1.52 7.38 -10.53
N ASP A 50 1.31 7.46 -11.85
CA ASP A 50 2.17 6.86 -12.88
C ASP A 50 3.63 7.34 -12.80
N ILE A 51 3.87 8.54 -12.26
CA ILE A 51 5.20 9.13 -12.12
C ILE A 51 5.72 8.93 -10.70
N VAL A 52 4.91 9.24 -9.69
CA VAL A 52 5.33 9.23 -8.29
C VAL A 52 5.69 7.82 -7.83
N VAL A 53 4.88 6.81 -8.18
CA VAL A 53 5.04 5.43 -7.68
C VAL A 53 6.33 4.76 -8.20
N PRO A 54 6.67 4.81 -9.50
CA PRO A 54 7.92 4.22 -9.96
C PRO A 54 9.14 4.96 -9.39
N VAL A 55 9.12 6.29 -9.38
CA VAL A 55 10.23 7.11 -8.88
C VAL A 55 10.51 6.79 -7.41
N MET A 56 9.48 6.76 -6.56
CA MET A 56 9.67 6.44 -5.14
C MET A 56 10.20 5.02 -4.93
N ALA A 57 9.70 4.04 -5.70
CA ALA A 57 10.11 2.64 -5.57
C ALA A 57 11.57 2.43 -5.98
N PHE A 58 12.01 2.93 -7.14
CA PHE A 58 13.40 2.77 -7.60
C PHE A 58 14.39 3.44 -6.67
N ILE A 59 14.08 4.67 -6.22
CA ILE A 59 14.92 5.44 -5.32
C ILE A 59 15.09 4.72 -3.98
N TYR A 60 13.99 4.24 -3.40
CA TYR A 60 14.02 3.55 -2.10
C TYR A 60 14.68 2.17 -2.17
N ILE A 61 14.32 1.35 -3.17
CA ILE A 61 14.91 0.03 -3.36
C ILE A 61 16.41 0.16 -3.66
N GLY A 62 16.82 1.11 -4.50
CA GLY A 62 18.24 1.33 -4.82
C GLY A 62 19.08 1.63 -3.57
N LEU A 63 18.61 2.54 -2.71
CA LEU A 63 19.29 2.84 -1.45
C LEU A 63 19.32 1.63 -0.49
N SER A 64 18.19 0.92 -0.38
CA SER A 64 18.09 -0.22 0.52
C SER A 64 19.00 -1.37 0.08
N LEU A 65 19.04 -1.67 -1.22
CA LEU A 65 19.96 -2.67 -1.78
C LEU A 65 21.42 -2.28 -1.58
N LEU A 66 21.77 -1.01 -1.74
CA LEU A 66 23.12 -0.53 -1.43
C LEU A 66 23.51 -0.84 0.01
N ILE A 67 22.64 -0.53 0.98
CA ILE A 67 22.87 -0.81 2.40
C ILE A 67 23.00 -2.31 2.67
N ILE A 68 22.13 -3.12 2.06
CA ILE A 68 22.15 -4.58 2.19
C ILE A 68 23.46 -5.15 1.62
N LEU A 69 23.92 -4.65 0.46
CA LEU A 69 25.16 -5.09 -0.17
C LEU A 69 26.39 -4.72 0.67
N MET A 70 26.40 -3.53 1.28
CA MET A 70 27.47 -3.12 2.22
C MET A 70 27.56 -4.04 3.44
N ASN A 71 26.44 -4.62 3.86
CA ASN A 71 26.34 -5.46 5.06
C ASN A 71 26.03 -6.93 4.73
N ILE A 72 26.35 -7.37 3.51
CA ILE A 72 25.89 -8.68 2.99
C ILE A 72 26.36 -9.86 3.85
N GLY A 73 27.52 -9.74 4.50
CA GLY A 73 28.05 -10.77 5.40
C GLY A 73 27.19 -11.02 6.65
N GLN A 74 26.41 -10.02 7.09
CA GLN A 74 25.53 -10.12 8.27
C GLN A 74 24.11 -10.57 7.90
N LEU A 75 23.73 -10.48 6.61
CA LEU A 75 22.38 -10.79 6.15
C LEU A 75 21.92 -12.22 6.50
N PRO A 76 22.74 -13.28 6.38
CA PRO A 76 22.32 -14.62 6.79
C PRO A 76 21.94 -14.71 8.27
N ALA A 77 22.64 -13.99 9.15
CA ALA A 77 22.34 -13.96 10.57
C ALA A 77 21.00 -13.25 10.83
N VAL A 78 20.76 -12.12 10.18
CA VAL A 78 19.47 -11.40 10.25
C VAL A 78 18.30 -12.28 9.81
N ILE A 79 18.44 -12.99 8.68
CA ILE A 79 17.40 -13.92 8.19
C ILE A 79 17.16 -15.04 9.20
N SER A 80 18.23 -15.63 9.73
CA SER A 80 18.15 -16.67 10.76
C SER A 80 17.41 -16.17 11.99
N ASP A 81 17.71 -14.95 12.45
CA ASP A 81 17.03 -14.34 13.59
C ASP A 81 15.55 -14.10 13.31
N ILE A 82 15.17 -13.57 12.14
CA ILE A 82 13.75 -13.39 11.77
C ILE A 82 13.01 -14.72 11.87
N VAL A 83 13.55 -15.79 11.27
CA VAL A 83 12.91 -17.11 11.25
C VAL A 83 12.83 -17.71 12.66
N GLN A 84 13.90 -17.64 13.44
CA GLN A 84 13.93 -18.18 14.81
C GLN A 84 12.96 -17.44 15.73
N ASN A 85 12.85 -16.12 15.61
CA ASN A 85 11.90 -15.32 16.39
C ASN A 85 10.46 -15.58 15.94
N ALA A 86 10.20 -15.69 14.62
CA ALA A 86 8.87 -15.95 14.08
C ALA A 86 8.33 -17.35 14.45
N LEU A 87 9.20 -18.36 14.45
CA LEU A 87 8.85 -19.73 14.84
C LEU A 87 8.96 -19.99 16.35
N GLY A 88 9.40 -18.99 17.12
CA GLY A 88 9.56 -19.09 18.58
C GLY A 88 10.66 -20.03 19.05
N LEU A 89 11.62 -20.36 18.18
CA LEU A 89 12.77 -21.19 18.52
C LEU A 89 13.68 -20.53 19.58
N LYS A 90 13.59 -19.20 19.75
CA LYS A 90 14.28 -18.41 20.79
C LYS A 90 13.38 -17.97 21.96
N GLN A 91 12.05 -17.96 21.81
CA GLN A 91 11.09 -17.54 22.85
C GLN A 91 10.21 -18.71 23.29
N ALA A 92 10.71 -19.51 24.22
CA ALA A 92 10.05 -20.71 24.71
C ALA A 92 8.89 -20.48 25.71
N VAL A 93 8.40 -19.25 25.96
CA VAL A 93 7.39 -19.03 27.02
C VAL A 93 6.38 -17.91 26.66
N GLY A 94 5.09 -18.26 26.59
CA GLY A 94 4.02 -17.39 27.10
C GLY A 94 3.39 -16.30 26.21
N GLY A 95 3.37 -16.43 24.88
CA GLY A 95 2.54 -15.56 24.02
C GLY A 95 3.27 -14.63 23.04
N GLY A 96 4.61 -14.60 23.06
CA GLY A 96 5.43 -13.79 22.15
C GLY A 96 5.26 -14.16 20.66
N ILE A 97 5.13 -15.44 20.33
CA ILE A 97 4.91 -15.92 18.95
C ILE A 97 3.56 -15.40 18.41
N GLY A 98 2.49 -15.55 19.20
CA GLY A 98 1.15 -15.10 18.82
C GLY A 98 1.09 -13.60 18.61
N ALA A 99 1.76 -12.82 19.47
CA ALA A 99 1.89 -11.37 19.32
C ALA A 99 2.69 -10.99 18.06
N ALA A 100 3.81 -11.67 17.78
CA ALA A 100 4.64 -11.41 16.61
C ALA A 100 3.89 -11.74 15.30
N ILE A 101 3.24 -12.90 15.22
CA ILE A 101 2.43 -13.30 14.07
C ILE A 101 1.23 -12.37 13.92
N GLY A 102 0.50 -12.07 14.99
CA GLY A 102 -0.66 -11.18 14.96
C GLY A 102 -0.28 -9.77 14.51
N GLN A 103 0.81 -9.21 15.04
CA GLN A 103 1.31 -7.90 14.62
C GLN A 103 1.84 -7.91 13.19
N GLY A 104 2.54 -8.97 12.77
CA GLY A 104 3.03 -9.14 11.41
C GLY A 104 1.89 -9.25 10.40
N MET A 105 0.86 -10.04 10.69
CA MET A 105 -0.34 -10.15 9.87
C MET A 105 -1.08 -8.82 9.81
N ARG A 106 -1.27 -8.14 10.94
CA ARG A 106 -1.89 -6.81 10.99
C ARG A 106 -1.14 -5.84 10.09
N ARG A 107 0.17 -5.65 10.31
CA ARG A 107 1.00 -4.72 9.54
C ARG A 107 1.13 -5.11 8.07
N GLY A 108 1.18 -6.40 7.75
CA GLY A 108 1.21 -6.92 6.39
C GLY A 108 -0.06 -6.61 5.61
N LEU A 109 -1.23 -6.87 6.21
CA LEU A 109 -2.53 -6.50 5.63
C LEU A 109 -2.67 -4.99 5.42
N PHE A 110 -2.08 -4.18 6.30
CA PHE A 110 -2.01 -2.73 6.14
C PHE A 110 -1.14 -2.26 4.98
N SER A 111 -0.11 -3.03 4.60
CA SER A 111 0.83 -2.64 3.54
C SER A 111 0.29 -3.01 2.16
N ASN A 112 -0.07 -4.28 1.98
CA ASN A 112 -0.40 -4.82 0.66
C ASN A 112 -1.90 -4.93 0.38
N GLU A 113 -2.74 -4.71 1.39
CA GLU A 113 -4.20 -4.82 1.29
C GLU A 113 -4.71 -6.16 0.73
N ALA A 114 -3.90 -7.22 0.84
CA ALA A 114 -4.25 -8.54 0.35
C ALA A 114 -5.51 -9.06 1.06
N GLY A 115 -6.52 -9.42 0.28
CA GLY A 115 -7.79 -9.92 0.80
C GLY A 115 -8.79 -8.86 1.23
N LEU A 116 -8.46 -7.56 1.21
CA LEU A 116 -9.41 -6.47 1.53
C LEU A 116 -10.39 -6.14 0.41
N GLY A 117 -10.10 -6.56 -0.83
CA GLY A 117 -10.97 -6.27 -1.99
C GLY A 117 -10.90 -4.81 -2.47
N SER A 118 -10.11 -3.96 -1.82
CA SER A 118 -9.85 -2.58 -2.21
C SER A 118 -9.09 -2.48 -3.53
N ALA A 119 -7.97 -3.21 -3.67
CA ALA A 119 -7.12 -3.20 -4.87
C ALA A 119 -7.86 -3.65 -6.14
N SER A 120 -8.91 -4.47 -6.01
CA SER A 120 -9.79 -4.87 -7.11
C SER A 120 -10.56 -3.70 -7.72
N ASN A 121 -10.90 -2.65 -6.95
CA ASN A 121 -11.57 -1.47 -7.48
C ASN A 121 -10.68 -0.72 -8.49
N VAL A 122 -9.39 -0.59 -8.19
CA VAL A 122 -8.42 0.00 -9.12
C VAL A 122 -8.25 -0.90 -10.34
N ALA A 123 -8.08 -2.22 -10.11
CA ALA A 123 -7.91 -3.18 -11.19
C ALA A 123 -9.09 -3.21 -12.18
N ALA A 124 -10.31 -3.00 -11.69
CA ALA A 124 -11.51 -2.96 -12.52
C ALA A 124 -11.55 -1.77 -13.49
N THR A 125 -10.79 -0.70 -13.23
CA THR A 125 -10.68 0.44 -14.15
C THR A 125 -9.64 0.23 -15.26
N ALA A 126 -8.82 -0.82 -15.16
CA ALA A 126 -7.78 -1.09 -16.13
C ALA A 126 -8.40 -1.66 -17.42
N ARG A 127 -8.00 -1.10 -18.56
CA ARG A 127 -8.33 -1.65 -19.88
C ARG A 127 -7.41 -2.85 -20.14
N VAL A 128 -7.94 -4.07 -20.00
CA VAL A 128 -7.17 -5.33 -20.09
C VAL A 128 -7.76 -6.33 -21.09
N LYS A 129 -6.90 -7.14 -21.74
CA LYS A 129 -7.35 -8.14 -22.74
C LYS A 129 -8.19 -9.23 -22.09
N HIS A 130 -7.81 -9.59 -20.87
CA HIS A 130 -8.33 -10.72 -20.14
C HIS A 130 -8.20 -10.43 -18.63
N PRO A 131 -9.25 -10.66 -17.83
CA PRO A 131 -9.25 -10.29 -16.40
C PRO A 131 -8.17 -11.02 -15.60
N ILE A 132 -7.85 -12.27 -15.94
CA ILE A 132 -6.74 -13.02 -15.33
C ILE A 132 -5.39 -12.33 -15.50
N GLY A 133 -5.13 -11.70 -16.66
CA GLY A 133 -3.89 -10.94 -16.86
C GLY A 133 -3.75 -9.79 -15.87
N GLN A 134 -4.84 -9.06 -15.63
CA GLN A 134 -4.88 -8.00 -14.62
C GLN A 134 -4.70 -8.54 -13.20
N GLY A 135 -5.33 -9.68 -12.89
CA GLY A 135 -5.15 -10.35 -11.61
C GLY A 135 -3.68 -10.73 -11.35
N ILE A 136 -2.97 -11.22 -12.36
CA ILE A 136 -1.54 -11.54 -12.26
C ILE A 136 -0.71 -10.27 -12.02
N SER A 137 -0.99 -9.18 -12.74
CA SER A 137 -0.32 -7.90 -12.52
C SER A 137 -0.53 -7.36 -11.09
N GLN A 138 -1.74 -7.51 -10.53
CA GLN A 138 -2.03 -7.12 -9.15
C GLN A 138 -1.36 -8.05 -8.12
N ALA A 139 -1.24 -9.35 -8.40
CA ALA A 139 -0.48 -10.25 -7.53
C ALA A 139 1.01 -9.87 -7.50
N LEU A 140 1.57 -9.43 -8.63
CA LEU A 140 2.94 -8.94 -8.72
C LEU A 140 3.14 -7.65 -7.90
N SER A 141 2.16 -6.74 -7.88
CA SER A 141 2.29 -5.51 -7.05
C SER A 141 2.36 -5.83 -5.56
N VAL A 142 1.58 -6.81 -5.08
CA VAL A 142 1.65 -7.30 -3.68
C VAL A 142 3.02 -7.92 -3.38
N PHE A 143 3.58 -8.69 -4.31
CA PHE A 143 4.92 -9.25 -4.17
C PHE A 143 5.99 -8.16 -4.08
N ILE A 144 5.94 -7.16 -4.96
CA ILE A 144 6.90 -6.04 -4.95
C ILE A 144 6.80 -5.26 -3.63
N ASP A 145 5.59 -4.95 -3.18
CA ASP A 145 5.40 -4.22 -1.93
C ASP A 145 5.93 -4.99 -0.72
N THR A 146 5.42 -6.20 -0.47
CA THR A 146 5.73 -6.90 0.77
C THR A 146 7.07 -7.64 0.72
N ILE A 147 7.31 -8.43 -0.34
CA ILE A 147 8.48 -9.31 -0.39
C ILE A 147 9.73 -8.52 -0.73
N LEU A 148 9.65 -7.49 -1.57
CA LEU A 148 10.81 -6.66 -1.90
C LEU A 148 10.92 -5.44 -0.98
N ILE A 149 9.96 -4.51 -1.03
CA ILE A 149 10.10 -3.20 -0.36
C ILE A 149 10.07 -3.34 1.17
N CYS A 150 9.07 -4.02 1.74
CA CYS A 150 8.99 -4.17 3.20
C CYS A 150 10.14 -5.03 3.76
N SER A 151 10.52 -6.10 3.07
CA SER A 151 11.69 -6.90 3.49
C SER A 151 12.98 -6.09 3.44
N CYS A 152 13.19 -5.27 2.39
CA CYS A 152 14.33 -4.36 2.32
C CYS A 152 14.35 -3.40 3.51
N THR A 153 13.18 -2.83 3.85
CA THR A 153 13.02 -1.95 5.04
C THR A 153 13.44 -2.67 6.32
N ALA A 154 12.93 -3.89 6.52
CA ALA A 154 13.24 -4.71 7.69
C ALA A 154 14.73 -5.06 7.76
N PHE A 155 15.35 -5.43 6.65
CA PHE A 155 16.78 -5.72 6.60
C PHE A 155 17.63 -4.50 6.91
N VAL A 156 17.31 -3.33 6.35
CA VAL A 156 18.03 -2.09 6.68
C VAL A 156 17.96 -1.77 8.17
N ILE A 157 16.79 -1.96 8.79
CA ILE A 157 16.60 -1.73 10.23
C ILE A 157 17.42 -2.74 11.06
N LEU A 158 17.33 -4.03 10.73
CA LEU A 158 17.95 -5.11 11.51
C LEU A 158 19.45 -5.27 11.28
N LEU A 159 19.99 -4.79 10.16
CA LEU A 159 21.43 -4.70 9.92
C LEU A 159 22.07 -3.51 10.67
N GLY A 160 21.26 -2.56 11.14
CA GLY A 160 21.73 -1.41 11.93
C GLY A 160 21.72 -1.66 13.43
N SER A 161 22.30 -0.73 14.19
CA SER A 161 22.35 -0.79 15.67
C SER A 161 21.22 -0.01 16.37
N VAL A 162 20.37 0.66 15.59
CA VAL A 162 19.30 1.54 16.10
C VAL A 162 18.16 0.74 16.72
N TYR A 163 17.82 -0.41 16.13
CA TYR A 163 16.79 -1.27 16.69
C TYR A 163 17.34 -2.03 17.90
N GLN A 164 16.70 -1.84 19.05
CA GLN A 164 17.00 -2.58 20.28
C GLN A 164 15.73 -3.24 20.80
N PRO A 165 15.72 -4.57 20.98
CA PRO A 165 14.55 -5.28 21.51
C PRO A 165 14.08 -4.69 22.84
N GLY A 166 12.79 -4.35 22.94
CA GLY A 166 12.18 -3.79 24.15
C GLY A 166 12.22 -2.26 24.28
N VAL A 167 12.89 -1.56 23.36
CA VAL A 167 12.85 -0.10 23.28
C VAL A 167 11.81 0.31 22.23
N GLU A 168 10.77 1.03 22.65
CA GLU A 168 9.83 1.63 21.71
C GLU A 168 10.41 2.90 21.10
N VAL A 169 10.63 2.84 19.78
CA VAL A 169 10.96 3.99 18.94
C VAL A 169 9.83 4.14 17.93
N ASP A 170 9.43 5.39 17.65
CA ASP A 170 8.50 5.65 16.55
C ASP A 170 9.02 5.02 15.25
N GLY A 171 8.17 4.28 14.52
CA GLY A 171 8.61 3.48 13.37
C GLY A 171 9.22 4.32 12.23
N ILE A 172 8.82 5.57 12.09
CA ILE A 172 9.36 6.48 11.07
C ILE A 172 10.76 6.92 11.47
N ALA A 173 10.90 7.38 12.73
CA ALA A 173 12.18 7.79 13.30
C ALA A 173 13.16 6.60 13.29
N LEU A 174 12.71 5.40 13.65
CA LEU A 174 13.51 4.18 13.58
C LEU A 174 14.06 3.94 12.17
N THR A 175 13.20 4.00 11.15
CA THR A 175 13.64 3.78 9.76
C THR A 175 14.62 4.88 9.31
N GLN A 176 14.34 6.15 9.60
CA GLN A 176 15.23 7.28 9.26
C GLN A 176 16.60 7.14 9.93
N GLN A 177 16.62 6.83 11.23
CA GLN A 177 17.86 6.68 11.99
C GLN A 177 18.64 5.44 11.53
N SER A 178 17.97 4.32 11.26
CA SER A 178 18.63 3.11 10.74
C SER A 178 19.30 3.38 9.40
N VAL A 179 18.60 3.99 8.44
CA VAL A 179 19.21 4.36 7.14
C VAL A 179 20.39 5.32 7.35
N ALA A 180 20.21 6.35 8.17
CA ALA A 180 21.26 7.32 8.45
C ALA A 180 22.51 6.70 9.12
N SER A 181 22.33 5.66 9.92
CA SER A 181 23.43 4.94 10.56
C SER A 181 24.34 4.20 9.57
N HIS A 182 23.80 3.80 8.42
CA HIS A 182 24.55 3.09 7.38
C HIS A 182 25.24 4.01 6.37
N VAL A 183 24.57 5.08 5.95
CA VAL A 183 25.05 5.93 4.84
C VAL A 183 25.31 7.38 5.23
N GLY A 184 25.03 7.76 6.48
CA GLY A 184 25.23 9.11 7.01
C GLY A 184 23.95 9.96 7.05
N GLY A 185 24.04 11.10 7.72
CA GLY A 185 22.88 11.96 8.03
C GLY A 185 22.13 12.53 6.82
N TRP A 186 22.78 12.62 5.64
CA TRP A 186 22.12 13.10 4.43
C TRP A 186 20.90 12.24 4.04
N ALA A 187 20.89 10.96 4.41
CA ALA A 187 19.83 10.04 4.06
C ALA A 187 18.52 10.30 4.80
N GLN A 188 18.53 11.06 5.91
CA GLN A 188 17.30 11.47 6.59
C GLN A 188 16.48 12.45 5.74
N TYR A 189 17.15 13.38 5.03
CA TYR A 189 16.50 14.30 4.09
C TYR A 189 15.92 13.53 2.89
N PHE A 190 16.71 12.61 2.36
CA PHE A 190 16.29 11.74 1.26
C PHE A 190 15.07 10.89 1.63
N LEU A 191 15.09 10.25 2.82
CA LEU A 191 13.98 9.41 3.24
C LEU A 191 12.73 10.23 3.52
N THR A 192 12.87 11.47 3.99
CA THR A 192 11.73 12.38 4.15
C THR A 192 11.07 12.72 2.81
N LEU A 193 11.86 12.95 1.77
CA LEU A 193 11.34 13.12 0.41
C LEU A 193 10.65 11.84 -0.08
N ALA A 194 11.23 10.66 0.18
CA ALA A 194 10.59 9.39 -0.18
C ALA A 194 9.26 9.21 0.57
N ILE A 195 9.22 9.43 1.88
CA ILE A 195 8.02 9.37 2.71
C ILE A 195 6.94 10.32 2.21
N LEU A 196 7.32 11.52 1.78
CA LEU A 196 6.38 12.47 1.16
C LEU A 196 5.72 11.88 -0.09
N LEU A 197 6.51 11.27 -0.99
CA LEU A 197 6.01 10.63 -2.21
C LEU A 197 5.12 9.41 -1.90
N PHE A 198 5.53 8.56 -0.96
CA PHE A 198 4.73 7.41 -0.45
C PHE A 198 3.41 7.86 0.17
N SER A 199 3.43 8.95 0.93
CA SER A 199 2.25 9.48 1.58
C SER A 199 1.28 10.07 0.56
N PHE A 200 1.78 10.77 -0.46
CA PHE A 200 0.94 11.29 -1.54
C PHE A 200 0.27 10.17 -2.35
N SER A 201 1.02 9.15 -2.76
CA SER A 201 0.44 8.02 -3.50
C SER A 201 -0.63 7.31 -2.66
N SER A 202 -0.37 7.12 -1.36
CA SER A 202 -1.32 6.53 -0.41
C SER A 202 -2.58 7.37 -0.22
N ILE A 203 -2.47 8.69 -0.08
CA ILE A 203 -3.62 9.61 0.07
C ILE A 203 -4.49 9.56 -1.18
N ILE A 204 -3.87 9.61 -2.36
CA ILE A 204 -4.55 9.56 -3.66
C ILE A 204 -5.31 8.24 -3.82
N TYR A 205 -4.64 7.13 -3.54
CA TYR A 205 -5.22 5.79 -3.61
C TYR A 205 -6.41 5.64 -2.65
N ASN A 206 -6.26 6.06 -1.39
CA ASN A 206 -7.33 6.00 -0.39
C ASN A 206 -8.54 6.87 -0.76
N TYR A 207 -8.29 8.06 -1.30
CA TYR A 207 -9.36 8.93 -1.80
C TYR A 207 -10.10 8.27 -2.96
N PHE A 208 -9.38 7.69 -3.92
CA PHE A 208 -9.98 7.01 -5.08
C PHE A 208 -10.89 5.84 -4.65
N LEU A 209 -10.44 5.02 -3.70
CA LEU A 209 -11.27 3.96 -3.13
C LEU A 209 -12.53 4.50 -2.46
N GLY A 210 -12.38 5.58 -1.69
CA GLY A 210 -13.51 6.27 -1.04
C GLY A 210 -14.50 6.83 -2.04
N GLU A 211 -14.03 7.47 -3.13
CA GLU A 211 -14.88 8.05 -4.17
C GLU A 211 -15.65 6.95 -4.92
N ASN A 212 -15.01 5.83 -5.25
CA ASN A 212 -15.69 4.69 -5.89
C ASN A 212 -16.76 4.09 -4.98
N GLY A 213 -16.43 3.80 -3.72
CA GLY A 213 -17.40 3.26 -2.77
C GLY A 213 -18.56 4.22 -2.52
N LEU A 214 -18.30 5.52 -2.44
CA LEU A 214 -19.33 6.54 -2.27
C LEU A 214 -20.22 6.66 -3.51
N THR A 215 -19.64 6.61 -4.71
CA THR A 215 -20.38 6.72 -5.97
C THR A 215 -21.31 5.53 -6.18
N PHE A 216 -20.94 4.35 -5.66
CA PHE A 216 -21.84 3.18 -5.62
C PHE A 216 -23.06 3.40 -4.71
N MET A 217 -22.91 4.12 -3.60
CA MET A 217 -24.00 4.40 -2.66
C MET A 217 -24.83 5.63 -3.04
N THR A 218 -24.23 6.63 -3.69
CA THR A 218 -24.90 7.87 -4.05
C THR A 218 -24.27 8.53 -5.27
N GLU A 219 -25.12 9.01 -6.18
CA GLU A 219 -24.70 9.76 -7.38
C GLU A 219 -24.61 11.27 -7.11
N LYS A 220 -24.81 11.71 -5.86
CA LYS A 220 -24.87 13.15 -5.53
C LYS A 220 -23.47 13.78 -5.62
N PRO A 221 -23.27 14.81 -6.45
CA PRO A 221 -21.97 15.47 -6.58
C PRO A 221 -21.52 16.16 -5.28
N THR A 222 -22.47 16.54 -4.42
CA THR A 222 -22.19 17.10 -3.09
C THR A 222 -21.50 16.10 -2.17
N ALA A 223 -21.81 14.80 -2.29
CA ALA A 223 -21.19 13.77 -1.45
C ALA A 223 -19.70 13.63 -1.79
N VAL A 224 -19.36 13.63 -3.08
CA VAL A 224 -17.98 13.61 -3.57
C VAL A 224 -17.22 14.86 -3.12
N LEU A 225 -17.85 16.04 -3.18
CA LEU A 225 -17.24 17.28 -2.69
C LEU A 225 -16.93 17.21 -1.18
N VAL A 226 -17.87 16.71 -0.38
CA VAL A 226 -17.68 16.52 1.07
C VAL A 226 -16.52 15.54 1.32
N LEU A 227 -16.42 14.44 0.57
CA LEU A 227 -15.33 13.49 0.69
C LEU A 227 -13.96 14.11 0.39
N ARG A 228 -13.87 14.96 -0.65
CA ARG A 228 -12.64 15.70 -1.00
C ARG A 228 -12.22 16.63 0.14
N LEU A 229 -13.14 17.46 0.62
CA LEU A 229 -12.87 18.41 1.70
C LEU A 229 -12.51 17.69 3.00
N ALA A 230 -13.20 16.61 3.33
CA ALA A 230 -12.90 15.77 4.49
C ALA A 230 -11.50 15.16 4.38
N THR A 231 -11.13 14.63 3.20
CA THR A 231 -9.79 14.06 2.98
C THR A 231 -8.69 15.10 3.20
N ILE A 232 -8.81 16.29 2.58
CA ILE A 232 -7.84 17.38 2.74
C ILE A 232 -7.73 17.80 4.21
N SER A 233 -8.87 17.96 4.89
CA SER A 233 -8.92 18.36 6.30
C SER A 233 -8.27 17.31 7.20
N LEU A 234 -8.49 16.03 6.94
CA LEU A 234 -7.91 14.94 7.73
C LEU A 234 -6.40 14.81 7.54
N VAL A 235 -5.88 15.03 6.32
CA VAL A 235 -4.43 15.11 6.08
C VAL A 235 -3.82 16.26 6.90
N PHE A 236 -4.46 17.43 6.89
CA PHE A 236 -4.02 18.59 7.67
C PHE A 236 -4.05 18.31 9.18
N ILE A 237 -5.17 17.78 9.69
CA ILE A 237 -5.32 17.45 11.11
C ILE A 237 -4.31 16.40 11.54
N GLY A 238 -4.09 15.36 10.74
CA GLY A 238 -3.08 14.33 11.01
C GLY A 238 -1.67 14.91 11.09
N ALA A 239 -1.34 15.88 10.23
CA ALA A 239 -0.06 16.57 10.27
C ALA A 239 0.09 17.41 11.55
N VAL A 240 -0.89 18.24 11.91
CA VAL A 240 -0.80 19.21 13.01
C VAL A 240 -1.02 18.58 14.39
N ALA A 241 -1.91 17.61 14.50
CA ALA A 241 -2.34 16.99 15.75
C ALA A 241 -2.05 15.48 15.74
N PRO A 242 -0.78 15.05 15.93
CA PRO A 242 -0.41 13.63 15.87
C PRO A 242 -1.22 12.76 16.85
N GLY A 243 -1.48 13.25 18.07
CA GLY A 243 -2.27 12.52 19.07
C GLY A 243 -3.72 12.28 18.64
N ALA A 244 -4.29 13.12 17.77
CA ALA A 244 -5.65 12.95 17.25
C ALA A 244 -5.75 11.80 16.24
N THR A 245 -4.63 11.29 15.70
CA THR A 245 -4.66 10.13 14.79
C THR A 245 -5.14 8.86 15.48
N SER A 246 -5.00 8.77 16.81
CA SER A 246 -5.50 7.65 17.61
C SER A 246 -7.02 7.44 17.50
N VAL A 247 -7.77 8.52 17.22
CA VAL A 247 -9.22 8.46 16.97
C VAL A 247 -9.54 7.59 15.75
N PHE A 248 -8.60 7.37 14.84
CA PHE A 248 -8.79 6.54 13.67
C PHE A 248 -8.35 5.08 13.85
N PHE A 249 -7.91 4.66 15.04
CA PHE A 249 -7.55 3.26 15.31
C PHE A 249 -8.73 2.28 15.21
N PHE A 250 -9.98 2.76 15.25
CA PHE A 250 -11.14 1.93 14.92
C PHE A 250 -11.15 1.46 13.45
N SER A 251 -10.31 2.06 12.59
CA SER A 251 -10.14 1.61 11.20
C SER A 251 -9.56 0.19 11.13
N ASP A 252 -8.72 -0.21 12.09
CA ASP A 252 -8.09 -1.54 12.11
C ASP A 252 -9.14 -2.67 12.21
N PRO A 253 -10.07 -2.68 13.19
CA PRO A 253 -11.17 -3.65 13.21
C PRO A 253 -12.06 -3.61 11.95
N LEU A 254 -12.36 -2.42 11.42
CA LEU A 254 -13.20 -2.29 10.23
C LEU A 254 -12.55 -2.91 8.98
N MET A 255 -11.23 -2.83 8.87
CA MET A 255 -10.50 -3.54 7.82
C MET A 255 -10.59 -5.05 7.99
N GLY A 256 -10.59 -5.56 9.23
CA GLY A 256 -10.87 -6.97 9.50
C GLY A 256 -12.26 -7.40 9.02
N VAL A 257 -13.28 -6.57 9.24
CA VAL A 257 -14.64 -6.81 8.71
C VAL A 257 -14.66 -6.78 7.19
N LEU A 258 -14.00 -5.80 6.57
CA LEU A 258 -13.88 -5.68 5.12
C LEU A 258 -13.20 -6.92 4.51
N ALA A 259 -12.09 -7.37 5.09
CA ALA A 259 -11.40 -8.59 4.68
C ALA A 259 -12.33 -9.81 4.77
N LEU A 260 -13.05 -9.97 5.88
CA LEU A 260 -13.95 -11.10 6.08
C LEU A 260 -15.05 -11.15 5.02
N VAL A 261 -15.74 -10.02 4.78
CA VAL A 261 -16.80 -9.93 3.77
C VAL A 261 -16.24 -10.26 2.38
N ASN A 262 -15.09 -9.69 2.03
CA ASN A 262 -14.47 -9.93 0.74
C ASN A 262 -14.00 -11.38 0.56
N LEU A 263 -13.41 -12.00 1.59
CA LEU A 263 -12.99 -13.40 1.54
C LEU A 263 -14.17 -14.35 1.34
N ILE A 264 -15.32 -14.10 1.98
CA ILE A 264 -16.54 -14.88 1.75
C ILE A 264 -16.99 -14.74 0.28
N ALA A 265 -16.98 -13.52 -0.26
CA ALA A 265 -17.32 -13.29 -1.66
C ALA A 265 -16.34 -14.02 -2.62
N LEU A 266 -15.04 -14.01 -2.33
CA LEU A 266 -14.04 -14.74 -3.11
C LEU A 266 -14.27 -16.25 -3.08
N LEU A 267 -14.63 -16.82 -1.93
CA LEU A 267 -14.97 -18.24 -1.82
C LEU A 267 -16.21 -18.59 -2.65
N MET A 268 -17.23 -17.73 -2.66
CA MET A 268 -18.43 -17.91 -3.49
C MET A 268 -18.13 -17.76 -4.99
N LEU A 269 -17.22 -16.86 -5.37
CA LEU A 269 -16.81 -16.63 -6.76
C LEU A 269 -15.72 -17.59 -7.24
N PHE A 270 -15.19 -18.46 -6.37
CA PHE A 270 -14.14 -19.41 -6.72
C PHE A 270 -14.48 -20.30 -7.93
N PRO A 271 -15.70 -20.84 -8.09
CA PRO A 271 -16.08 -21.61 -9.29
C PRO A 271 -16.07 -20.77 -10.57
N THR A 272 -16.44 -19.50 -10.50
CA THR A 272 -16.40 -18.58 -11.64
C THR A 272 -14.96 -18.25 -12.00
N PHE A 273 -14.14 -17.95 -10.99
CA PHE A 273 -12.71 -17.69 -11.16
C PHE A 273 -12.00 -18.86 -11.84
N THR A 274 -12.25 -20.10 -11.41
CA THR A 274 -11.61 -21.28 -12.01
C THR A 274 -11.99 -21.46 -13.48
N ARG A 275 -13.26 -21.25 -13.86
CA ARG A 275 -13.70 -21.29 -15.27
C ARG A 275 -12.96 -20.25 -16.12
N VAL A 276 -12.86 -19.02 -15.65
CA VAL A 276 -12.18 -17.93 -16.36
C VAL A 276 -10.65 -18.16 -16.42
N LEU A 277 -10.07 -18.75 -15.38
CA LEU A 277 -8.67 -19.16 -15.37
C LEU A 277 -8.38 -20.29 -16.36
N THR A 278 -9.27 -21.27 -16.46
CA THR A 278 -9.14 -22.36 -17.44
C THR A 278 -9.18 -21.84 -18.87
N ASP A 279 -10.06 -20.89 -19.21
CA ASP A 279 -10.08 -20.25 -20.53
C ASP A 279 -8.73 -19.54 -20.82
N PHE A 280 -8.21 -18.77 -19.85
CA PHE A 280 -6.90 -18.12 -20.00
C PHE A 280 -5.76 -19.13 -20.26
N GLN A 281 -5.70 -20.20 -19.46
CA GLN A 281 -4.68 -21.25 -19.60
C GLN A 281 -4.81 -22.02 -20.91
N GLN A 282 -6.03 -22.29 -21.37
CA GLN A 282 -6.27 -22.95 -22.64
C GLN A 282 -5.76 -22.10 -23.80
N GLN A 283 -6.05 -20.79 -23.80
CA GLN A 283 -5.55 -19.88 -24.83
C GLN A 283 -4.00 -19.84 -24.88
N LEU A 284 -3.34 -19.86 -23.71
CA LEU A 284 -1.87 -19.96 -23.65
C LEU A 284 -1.36 -21.29 -24.22
N LYS A 285 -2.02 -22.42 -23.91
CA LYS A 285 -1.67 -23.74 -24.47
C LYS A 285 -1.88 -23.82 -25.98
N GLU A 286 -2.83 -23.07 -26.52
CA GLU A 286 -3.06 -22.92 -27.96
C GLU A 286 -2.01 -22.02 -28.64
N GLY A 287 -1.01 -21.52 -27.92
CA GLY A 287 0.06 -20.66 -28.47
C GLY A 287 -0.33 -19.20 -28.61
N LYS A 288 -1.42 -18.74 -27.98
CA LYS A 288 -1.79 -17.32 -27.96
C LYS A 288 -0.99 -16.62 -26.86
N ASP A 289 0.06 -15.88 -27.24
CA ASP A 289 0.88 -15.09 -26.29
C ASP A 289 0.08 -14.07 -25.47
N ARG A 290 -1.08 -13.65 -26.00
CA ARG A 290 -1.92 -12.61 -25.42
C ARG A 290 -3.38 -13.07 -25.43
N PRO A 291 -3.81 -13.87 -24.43
CA PRO A 291 -5.20 -14.31 -24.31
C PRO A 291 -6.18 -13.14 -24.31
N VAL A 292 -7.35 -13.34 -24.92
CA VAL A 292 -8.43 -12.34 -25.01
C VAL A 292 -9.68 -12.94 -24.43
N PHE A 293 -10.30 -12.24 -23.49
CA PHE A 293 -11.54 -12.67 -22.86
C PHE A 293 -12.69 -12.51 -23.83
N ASP A 294 -13.48 -13.57 -23.96
CA ASP A 294 -14.68 -13.60 -24.78
C ASP A 294 -15.91 -13.65 -23.86
N PRO A 295 -16.64 -12.53 -23.71
CA PRO A 295 -17.83 -12.49 -22.87
C PRO A 295 -18.93 -13.47 -23.30
N GLU A 296 -18.99 -13.85 -24.58
CA GLU A 296 -20.05 -14.74 -25.09
C GLU A 296 -19.92 -16.16 -24.54
N LYS A 297 -18.70 -16.61 -24.23
CA LYS A 297 -18.44 -17.90 -23.58
C LYS A 297 -18.93 -17.98 -22.13
N PHE A 298 -19.28 -16.83 -21.54
CA PHE A 298 -19.68 -16.69 -20.14
C PHE A 298 -21.04 -15.97 -20.02
N SER A 299 -21.99 -16.32 -20.90
CA SER A 299 -23.32 -15.70 -20.95
C SER A 299 -24.17 -15.89 -19.69
N ASP A 300 -23.80 -16.84 -18.83
CA ASP A 300 -24.41 -17.02 -17.51
C ASP A 300 -23.96 -15.99 -16.47
N LEU A 301 -22.88 -15.24 -16.75
CA LEU A 301 -22.38 -14.17 -15.89
C LEU A 301 -22.96 -12.82 -16.30
N ASN A 302 -23.22 -11.95 -15.32
CA ASN A 302 -23.67 -10.58 -15.57
C ASN A 302 -22.49 -9.69 -16.02
N ILE A 303 -22.06 -9.86 -17.27
CA ILE A 303 -20.92 -9.13 -17.86
C ILE A 303 -21.44 -7.96 -18.70
N ASP A 304 -20.87 -6.78 -18.53
CA ASP A 304 -21.12 -5.66 -19.43
C ASP A 304 -20.42 -5.88 -20.78
N HIS A 305 -21.17 -6.35 -21.78
CA HIS A 305 -20.65 -6.58 -23.13
C HIS A 305 -20.14 -5.31 -23.82
N VAL A 306 -20.61 -4.11 -23.43
CA VAL A 306 -20.16 -2.84 -24.01
C VAL A 306 -18.73 -2.55 -23.59
N ALA A 307 -18.37 -2.85 -22.33
CA ALA A 307 -17.02 -2.68 -21.80
C ALA A 307 -15.96 -3.52 -22.56
N TRP A 308 -16.37 -4.62 -23.20
CA TRP A 308 -15.48 -5.56 -23.90
C TRP A 308 -15.50 -5.44 -25.44
N LYS A 309 -16.43 -4.68 -26.03
CA LYS A 309 -16.64 -4.63 -27.50
C LYS A 309 -15.47 -4.05 -28.32
N ASN A 310 -14.55 -3.29 -27.70
CA ASN A 310 -13.52 -2.52 -28.41
C ASN A 310 -12.08 -2.92 -28.03
N TRP A 311 -11.80 -4.18 -27.70
CA TRP A 311 -10.42 -4.60 -27.37
C TRP A 311 -9.45 -4.61 -28.57
N LYS A 312 -9.97 -4.68 -29.81
CA LYS A 312 -9.17 -4.90 -31.03
C LYS A 312 -8.59 -3.62 -31.68
N GLU A 313 -8.92 -2.44 -31.16
CA GLU A 313 -8.33 -1.13 -31.55
C GLU A 313 -7.36 -0.63 -30.49
#